data_AF-A0A7X8YVR2-F1
#
_entry.id   AF-A0A7X8YVR2-F1
#
_cell.length_a   1.000
_cell.length_b   1.000
_cell.length_c   1.000
_cell.angle_alpha   90.00
_cell.angle_beta   90.00
_cell.angle_gamma   90.00
#
_symmetry.space_group_name_H-M   'P 1'
#
loop_
_entity.id
_entity.type
_entity.pdbx_description
1 polymer ?
#
loop_
_entity_poly.entity_id
_entity_poly.type
_entity_poly.pdbx_seq_one_letter_code
_entity_poly.pdbx_strand_id
1 'polypeptide(L)'
;RLPGVPLIALTATADPHTRADIVHQLGLGGSACFVSSFDRPNIRLQVVEKRNPQSQLQKFLAAHEGEAGIIYCSTRKRTEDLVSHLCGRGIAAGAYHAGLPAEERNRVQESFIFDRIQMVVATVAFGMGIDKTNVRFVVHWDLPQNLEGYYQEIGRSGRDGLPAEALMLFGWEDVARVRSLIDKGGNQGRIAVEQHKLGALVGFAQERTCRRRALLGYLGEDMAQDCGNCDVCLDPPEVYDATEDARKAISCVYRLGGRFGVGHVVDVLRGSQNRRIVDLGHDRLSTYGIGADRSTEEWRSLLRQLVHLGYLRQDMGEYPVLRPAPAAGPLLRGEMELKLARPRVRVAVKEAAPKAGRRAKPQPTAPAGDGEEALFEELRALRRQIADREHLPAYVIFHDATLREMAALRPTTAGGLLAVNGVGVKKLEKYGEEFLRVLLRASTPSVRPTPSARSTLRRTGDCLKPGCMETAKRR
;
A
#
# COMPACT_ATOMS: atom_id res chain seq x y z
N ARG A 1 -11.05 -40.57 -9.72
CA ARG A 1 -11.96 -39.57 -10.34
C ARG A 1 -13.39 -40.00 -10.01
N LEU A 2 -14.30 -39.07 -9.69
CA LEU A 2 -15.70 -39.34 -9.35
C LEU A 2 -16.58 -39.02 -10.58
N PRO A 3 -16.76 -39.96 -11.53
CA PRO A 3 -17.56 -39.71 -12.73
C PRO A 3 -19.02 -39.42 -12.36
N GLY A 4 -19.60 -38.36 -12.93
CA GLY A 4 -21.00 -37.96 -12.71
C GLY A 4 -21.24 -36.90 -11.62
N VAL A 5 -20.23 -36.58 -10.80
CA VAL A 5 -20.32 -35.47 -9.83
C VAL A 5 -19.95 -34.16 -10.54
N PRO A 6 -20.76 -33.09 -10.49
CA PRO A 6 -20.39 -31.79 -11.04
C PRO A 6 -19.21 -31.19 -10.26
N LEU A 7 -18.22 -30.65 -10.97
CA LEU A 7 -17.08 -29.96 -10.37
C LEU A 7 -17.25 -28.45 -10.53
N ILE A 8 -16.86 -27.72 -9.48
CA ILE A 8 -16.72 -26.26 -9.50
C ILE A 8 -15.32 -25.90 -9.04
N ALA A 9 -14.66 -25.00 -9.77
CA ALA A 9 -13.39 -24.40 -9.39
C ALA A 9 -13.60 -22.90 -9.14
N LEU A 10 -13.19 -22.41 -7.97
CA LEU A 10 -13.31 -21.00 -7.58
C LEU A 10 -11.93 -20.42 -7.31
N THR A 11 -11.64 -19.26 -7.88
CA THR A 11 -10.43 -18.48 -7.60
C THR A 11 -10.76 -17.00 -7.64
N ALA A 12 -10.10 -16.22 -6.80
CA ALA A 12 -10.26 -14.76 -6.74
C ALA A 12 -9.24 -14.02 -7.62
N THR A 13 -8.16 -14.68 -8.03
CA THR A 13 -7.08 -14.06 -8.81
C THR A 13 -6.47 -15.08 -9.73
N ALA A 14 -6.84 -15.00 -11.00
CA ALA A 14 -6.25 -15.81 -12.06
C ALA A 14 -6.25 -14.99 -13.35
N ASP A 15 -5.06 -14.66 -13.83
CA ASP A 15 -4.84 -14.13 -15.17
C ASP A 15 -5.27 -15.15 -16.25
N PRO A 16 -5.37 -14.76 -17.54
CA PRO A 16 -5.81 -15.65 -18.60
C PRO A 16 -5.02 -16.97 -18.71
N HIS A 17 -3.70 -16.94 -18.48
CA HIS A 17 -2.84 -18.12 -18.54
C HIS A 17 -3.11 -19.05 -17.35
N THR A 18 -3.18 -18.50 -16.14
CA THR A 18 -3.51 -19.25 -14.92
C THR A 18 -4.90 -19.89 -15.00
N ARG A 19 -5.89 -19.20 -15.58
CA ARG A 19 -7.23 -19.76 -15.82
C ARG A 19 -7.17 -20.96 -16.77
N ALA A 20 -6.42 -20.85 -17.87
CA ALA A 20 -6.27 -21.94 -18.83
C ALA A 20 -5.59 -23.16 -18.19
N ASP A 21 -4.57 -22.95 -17.36
CA ASP A 21 -3.90 -24.02 -16.63
C ASP A 21 -4.85 -24.71 -15.62
N ILE A 22 -5.63 -23.96 -14.84
CA ILE A 22 -6.65 -24.54 -13.93
C ILE A 22 -7.63 -25.43 -14.69
N VAL A 23 -8.13 -24.96 -15.83
CA VAL A 23 -9.06 -25.73 -16.68
C VAL A 23 -8.41 -27.00 -17.20
N HIS A 24 -7.14 -26.93 -17.63
CA HIS A 24 -6.40 -28.08 -18.13
C HIS A 24 -6.12 -29.10 -17.03
N GLN A 25 -5.53 -28.68 -15.91
CA GLN A 25 -5.13 -29.55 -14.80
C GLN A 25 -6.33 -30.25 -14.14
N LEU A 26 -7.47 -29.56 -14.03
CA LEU A 26 -8.69 -30.11 -13.44
C LEU A 26 -9.55 -30.87 -14.45
N GLY A 27 -9.21 -30.86 -15.74
CA GLY A 27 -9.97 -31.52 -16.79
C GLY A 27 -11.35 -30.90 -17.05
N LEU A 28 -11.44 -29.57 -16.96
CA LEU A 28 -12.69 -28.79 -17.07
C LEU A 28 -12.93 -28.20 -18.47
N GLY A 29 -12.31 -28.77 -19.52
CA GLY A 29 -12.30 -28.17 -20.87
C GLY A 29 -13.67 -27.93 -21.52
N GLY A 30 -14.74 -28.56 -21.02
CA GLY A 30 -16.13 -28.35 -21.47
C GLY A 30 -17.02 -27.60 -20.48
N SER A 31 -16.46 -27.05 -19.40
CA SER A 31 -17.22 -26.36 -18.35
C SER A 31 -17.46 -24.89 -18.66
N ALA A 32 -18.58 -24.34 -18.19
CA ALA A 32 -18.83 -22.91 -18.27
C ALA A 32 -17.80 -22.12 -17.44
N CYS A 33 -17.28 -21.03 -18.01
CA CYS A 33 -16.34 -20.14 -17.34
C CYS A 33 -17.01 -18.78 -17.10
N PHE A 34 -17.11 -18.40 -15.83
CA PHE A 34 -17.67 -17.10 -15.42
C PHE A 34 -16.55 -16.25 -14.83
N VAL A 35 -16.27 -15.11 -15.47
CA VAL A 35 -15.26 -14.15 -15.01
C VAL A 35 -15.97 -12.86 -14.63
N SER A 36 -15.92 -12.50 -13.35
CA SER A 36 -16.34 -11.17 -12.90
C SER A 36 -15.19 -10.18 -13.05
N SER A 37 -15.53 -8.89 -13.08
CA SER A 37 -14.53 -7.82 -13.08
C SER A 37 -13.60 -7.92 -11.87
N PHE A 38 -12.32 -7.66 -12.11
CA PHE A 38 -11.28 -7.49 -11.10
C PHE A 38 -11.27 -6.05 -10.55
N ASP A 39 -12.16 -5.17 -11.00
CA ASP A 39 -12.22 -3.81 -10.51
C ASP A 39 -12.69 -3.73 -9.05
N ARG A 40 -11.90 -3.02 -8.24
CA ARG A 40 -12.19 -2.67 -6.85
C ARG A 40 -12.20 -1.14 -6.72
N PRO A 41 -13.27 -0.46 -7.19
CA PRO A 41 -13.28 1.00 -7.32
C PRO A 41 -13.11 1.73 -5.98
N ASN A 42 -13.47 1.06 -4.88
CA ASN A 42 -13.35 1.55 -3.53
C ASN A 42 -11.91 1.58 -2.99
N ILE A 43 -10.95 0.87 -3.61
CA ILE A 43 -9.55 0.86 -3.19
C ILE A 43 -8.76 1.90 -4.01
N ARG A 44 -8.28 2.97 -3.39
CA ARG A 44 -7.35 3.93 -4.02
C ARG A 44 -5.96 3.30 -4.15
N LEU A 45 -5.37 3.36 -5.34
CA LEU A 45 -4.01 2.85 -5.59
C LEU A 45 -3.01 4.01 -5.54
N GLN A 46 -1.96 3.86 -4.74
CA GLN A 46 -0.85 4.81 -4.67
C GLN A 46 0.50 4.10 -4.77
N VAL A 47 1.39 4.62 -5.61
CA VAL A 47 2.79 4.19 -5.66
C VAL A 47 3.67 5.40 -5.41
N VAL A 48 4.48 5.33 -4.36
CA VAL A 48 5.36 6.42 -3.95
C VAL A 48 6.79 5.91 -3.92
N GLU A 49 7.73 6.71 -4.43
CA GLU A 49 9.14 6.37 -4.34
C GLU A 49 9.59 6.32 -2.86
N LYS A 50 10.19 5.20 -2.46
CA LYS A 50 10.61 4.93 -1.09
C LYS A 50 11.78 5.84 -0.70
N ARG A 51 11.50 6.83 0.15
CA ARG A 51 12.46 7.85 0.63
C ARG A 51 12.14 8.20 2.07
N ASN A 52 13.08 7.98 2.99
CA ASN A 52 12.81 8.11 4.42
C ASN A 52 11.49 7.40 4.80
N PRO A 53 11.39 6.08 4.56
CA PRO A 53 10.13 5.35 4.57
C PRO A 53 9.40 5.44 5.90
N GLN A 54 10.13 5.63 7.01
CA GLN A 54 9.52 5.88 8.31
C GLN A 54 8.69 7.16 8.32
N SER A 55 9.21 8.27 7.79
CA SER A 55 8.46 9.53 7.70
C SER A 55 7.28 9.42 6.73
N GLN A 56 7.47 8.72 5.61
CA GLN A 56 6.38 8.48 4.65
C GLN A 56 5.23 7.69 5.27
N LEU A 57 5.55 6.59 5.97
CA LEU A 57 4.55 5.79 6.67
C LEU A 57 3.84 6.63 7.75
N GLN A 58 4.56 7.45 8.51
CA GLN A 58 3.94 8.29 9.54
C GLN A 58 2.95 9.30 8.96
N LYS A 59 3.33 9.97 7.87
CA LYS A 59 2.44 10.90 7.16
C LYS A 59 1.20 10.19 6.63
N PHE A 60 1.37 8.98 6.11
CA PHE A 60 0.25 8.15 5.66
C PHE A 60 -0.67 7.75 6.83
N LEU A 61 -0.11 7.21 7.91
CA LEU A 61 -0.88 6.76 9.07
C LEU A 61 -1.62 7.89 9.80
N ALA A 62 -1.14 9.12 9.71
CA ALA A 62 -1.84 10.28 10.28
C ALA A 62 -3.23 10.51 9.64
N ALA A 63 -3.43 10.10 8.39
CA ALA A 63 -4.73 10.16 7.71
C ALA A 63 -5.64 8.95 8.01
N HIS A 64 -5.13 7.96 8.75
CA HIS A 64 -5.78 6.68 9.04
C HIS A 64 -5.80 6.39 10.55
N GLU A 65 -5.95 7.44 11.37
CA GLU A 65 -5.99 7.31 12.83
C GLU A 65 -7.19 6.46 13.27
N GLY A 66 -6.95 5.44 14.09
CA GLY A 66 -8.01 4.54 14.58
C GLY A 66 -8.52 3.52 13.55
N GLU A 67 -7.94 3.49 12.35
CA GLU A 67 -8.31 2.56 11.29
C GLU A 67 -7.48 1.27 11.31
N ALA A 68 -8.09 0.17 10.88
CA ALA A 68 -7.40 -1.11 10.79
C ALA A 68 -6.61 -1.23 9.49
N GLY A 69 -5.35 -1.70 9.57
CA GLY A 69 -4.49 -1.81 8.39
C GLY A 69 -3.47 -2.93 8.42
N ILE A 70 -2.95 -3.27 7.25
CA ILE A 70 -1.92 -4.31 7.07
C ILE A 70 -0.68 -3.68 6.44
N ILE A 71 0.50 -4.00 6.95
CA ILE A 71 1.78 -3.55 6.39
C ILE A 71 2.62 -4.76 5.97
N TYR A 72 2.83 -4.92 4.66
CA TYR A 72 3.63 -6.02 4.10
C TYR A 72 5.11 -5.68 4.02
N CYS A 73 5.94 -6.55 4.60
CA CYS A 73 7.40 -6.49 4.58
C CYS A 73 7.98 -7.79 3.98
N SER A 74 9.21 -7.70 3.47
CA SER A 74 9.86 -8.83 2.81
C SER A 74 10.58 -9.80 3.74
N THR A 75 10.92 -9.39 4.97
CA THR A 75 11.66 -10.22 5.93
C THR A 75 11.03 -10.21 7.32
N ARG A 76 11.26 -11.30 8.07
CA ARG A 76 10.78 -11.48 9.46
C ARG A 76 11.33 -10.39 10.39
N LYS A 77 12.63 -10.11 10.28
CA LYS A 77 13.28 -9.04 11.05
C LYS A 77 12.62 -7.69 10.79
N ARG A 78 12.32 -7.34 9.53
CA ARG A 78 11.64 -6.08 9.20
C ARG A 78 10.24 -6.00 9.81
N THR A 79 9.50 -7.11 9.87
CA THR A 79 8.19 -7.11 10.53
C THR A 79 8.29 -6.80 12.01
N GLU A 80 9.26 -7.39 12.71
CA GLU A 80 9.48 -7.19 14.16
C GLU A 80 10.01 -5.78 14.47
N ASP A 81 10.98 -5.29 13.69
CA ASP A 81 11.55 -3.94 13.83
C ASP A 81 10.47 -2.87 13.64
N LEU A 82 9.61 -3.01 12.63
CA LEU A 82 8.57 -2.03 12.34
C LEU A 82 7.46 -2.04 13.39
N VAL A 83 7.07 -3.21 13.91
CA VAL A 83 6.13 -3.30 15.04
C VAL A 83 6.69 -2.61 16.27
N SER A 84 7.97 -2.83 16.58
CA SER A 84 8.63 -2.16 17.71
C SER A 84 8.58 -0.63 17.57
N HIS A 85 8.80 -0.11 16.36
CA HIS A 85 8.70 1.33 16.06
C HIS A 85 7.28 1.88 16.18
N LEU A 86 6.27 1.14 15.71
CA LEU A 86 4.86 1.53 15.80
C LEU A 86 4.37 1.53 17.25
N CYS A 87 4.67 0.48 18.01
CA CYS A 87 4.32 0.37 19.42
C CYS A 87 5.01 1.45 20.27
N GLY A 88 6.27 1.79 19.96
CA GLY A 88 6.98 2.91 20.60
C GLY A 88 6.31 4.27 20.40
N ARG A 89 5.36 4.38 19.46
CA ARG A 89 4.56 5.57 19.18
C ARG A 89 3.11 5.46 19.66
N GLY A 90 2.78 4.41 20.40
CA GLY A 90 1.44 4.17 20.93
C GLY A 90 0.46 3.55 19.93
N ILE A 91 0.92 3.05 18.78
CA ILE A 91 0.08 2.36 17.81
C ILE A 91 0.06 0.87 18.16
N ALA A 92 -1.13 0.32 18.40
CA ALA A 92 -1.31 -1.10 18.71
C ALA A 92 -1.09 -1.95 17.45
N ALA A 93 0.08 -2.62 17.36
CA ALA A 93 0.48 -3.43 16.22
C ALA A 93 1.03 -4.80 16.62
N GLY A 94 0.88 -5.79 15.74
CA GLY A 94 1.44 -7.15 15.93
C GLY A 94 2.23 -7.62 14.70
N ALA A 95 3.30 -8.39 14.92
CA ALA A 95 4.09 -9.00 13.85
C ALA A 95 3.45 -10.32 13.42
N TYR A 96 3.47 -10.63 12.12
CA TYR A 96 3.02 -11.92 11.62
C TYR A 96 3.93 -12.48 10.53
N HIS A 97 4.59 -13.60 10.81
CA HIS A 97 5.41 -14.32 9.85
C HIS A 97 5.52 -15.81 10.20
N ALA A 98 5.94 -16.60 9.22
CA ALA A 98 6.12 -18.06 9.36
C ALA A 98 7.16 -18.48 10.43
N GLY A 99 7.99 -17.55 10.91
CA GLY A 99 8.94 -17.81 11.99
C GLY A 99 8.33 -17.77 13.40
N LEU A 100 7.11 -17.25 13.56
CA LEU A 100 6.42 -17.23 14.85
C LEU A 100 5.79 -18.60 15.15
N PRO A 101 5.73 -19.00 16.43
CA PRO A 101 4.93 -20.16 16.87
C PRO A 101 3.47 -20.04 16.41
N ALA A 102 2.82 -21.18 16.18
CA ALA A 102 1.43 -21.20 15.72
C ALA A 102 0.47 -20.49 16.68
N GLU A 103 0.67 -20.66 17.99
CA GLU A 103 -0.10 -19.98 19.03
C GLU A 103 0.00 -18.46 18.94
N GLU A 104 1.22 -17.93 18.73
CA GLU A 104 1.45 -16.49 18.60
C GLU A 104 0.83 -15.94 17.31
N ARG A 105 0.93 -16.68 16.19
CA ARG A 105 0.24 -16.32 14.94
C ARG A 105 -1.27 -16.24 15.13
N ASN A 106 -1.86 -17.24 15.79
CA ASN A 106 -3.29 -17.27 16.08
C ASN A 106 -3.70 -16.09 16.99
N ARG A 107 -2.90 -15.80 18.02
CA ARG A 107 -3.12 -14.67 18.92
C ARG A 107 -3.13 -13.33 18.21
N VAL A 108 -2.15 -13.08 17.34
CA VAL A 108 -2.05 -11.84 16.55
C VAL A 108 -3.23 -11.74 15.58
N GLN A 109 -3.54 -12.83 14.87
CA GLN A 109 -4.66 -12.87 13.93
C GLN A 109 -6.00 -12.60 14.62
N GLU A 110 -6.28 -13.27 15.75
CA GLU A 110 -7.48 -13.05 16.54
C GLU A 110 -7.53 -11.61 17.05
N SER A 111 -6.44 -11.10 17.62
CA SER A 111 -6.36 -9.72 18.12
C SER A 111 -6.66 -8.69 17.03
N PHE A 112 -6.24 -8.93 15.79
CA PHE A 112 -6.54 -8.06 14.67
C PHE A 112 -8.01 -8.17 14.21
N ILE A 113 -8.53 -9.40 14.11
CA ILE A 113 -9.93 -9.67 13.75
C ILE A 113 -10.89 -8.97 14.72
N PHE A 114 -10.58 -9.05 16.03
CA PHE A 114 -11.36 -8.48 17.12
C PHE A 114 -11.05 -7.00 17.44
N ASP A 115 -10.29 -6.30 16.60
CA ASP A 115 -9.95 -4.87 16.81
C ASP A 115 -9.24 -4.58 18.16
N ARG A 116 -8.55 -5.58 18.73
CA ARG A 116 -7.65 -5.43 19.89
C ARG A 116 -6.33 -4.77 19.50
N ILE A 117 -5.85 -5.05 18.28
CA ILE A 117 -4.76 -4.33 17.62
C ILE A 117 -5.27 -3.68 16.34
N GLN A 118 -4.74 -2.51 16.01
CA GLN A 118 -5.12 -1.74 14.82
C GLN A 118 -4.36 -2.23 13.58
N MET A 119 -3.13 -2.68 13.75
CA MET A 119 -2.26 -2.98 12.61
C MET A 119 -1.61 -4.35 12.73
N VAL A 120 -1.47 -5.03 11.60
CA VAL A 120 -0.60 -6.19 11.49
C VAL A 120 0.52 -5.88 10.51
N VAL A 121 1.76 -6.08 10.94
CA VAL A 121 2.94 -6.03 10.08
C VAL A 121 3.36 -7.44 9.74
N ALA A 122 3.33 -7.79 8.46
CA ALA A 122 3.43 -9.16 8.04
C ALA A 122 4.33 -9.42 6.83
N THR A 123 4.80 -10.65 6.71
CA THR A 123 5.25 -11.17 5.41
C THR A 123 4.07 -11.73 4.62
N VAL A 124 4.32 -12.19 3.38
CA VAL A 124 3.33 -12.88 2.52
C VAL A 124 2.63 -14.08 3.19
N ALA A 125 3.17 -14.58 4.31
CA ALA A 125 2.54 -15.62 5.12
C ALA A 125 1.18 -15.18 5.73
N PHE A 126 0.96 -13.88 5.91
CA PHE A 126 -0.31 -13.33 6.38
C PHE A 126 -1.24 -13.12 5.19
N GLY A 127 -2.02 -14.15 4.85
CA GLY A 127 -2.97 -13.98 3.76
C GLY A 127 -4.02 -15.06 3.51
N MET A 128 -3.71 -16.33 3.71
CA MET A 128 -4.74 -17.35 3.57
C MET A 128 -5.61 -17.34 4.83
N GLY A 129 -6.90 -17.00 4.71
CA GLY A 129 -7.89 -17.18 5.79
C GLY A 129 -8.23 -15.97 6.67
N ILE A 130 -7.77 -14.75 6.36
CA ILE A 130 -8.21 -13.55 7.07
C ILE A 130 -9.45 -12.99 6.38
N ASP A 131 -10.56 -12.91 7.12
CA ASP A 131 -11.83 -12.36 6.67
C ASP A 131 -12.30 -11.17 7.52
N LYS A 132 -11.40 -10.21 7.74
CA LYS A 132 -11.73 -8.93 8.35
C LYS A 132 -12.24 -7.98 7.26
N THR A 133 -13.51 -7.59 7.34
CA THR A 133 -14.14 -6.79 6.27
C THR A 133 -13.75 -5.32 6.27
N ASN A 134 -13.35 -4.80 7.44
CA ASN A 134 -13.13 -3.38 7.69
C ASN A 134 -11.65 -2.94 7.67
N VAL A 135 -10.80 -3.60 6.88
CA VAL A 135 -9.42 -3.14 6.67
C VAL A 135 -9.44 -1.90 5.77
N ARG A 136 -8.93 -0.77 6.25
CA ARG A 136 -8.97 0.52 5.56
C ARG A 136 -7.76 0.81 4.73
N PHE A 137 -6.61 0.21 5.05
CA PHE A 137 -5.43 0.36 4.22
C PHE A 137 -4.54 -0.87 4.18
N VAL A 138 -3.80 -0.99 3.07
CA VAL A 138 -2.70 -1.95 2.90
C VAL A 138 -1.47 -1.15 2.47
N VAL A 139 -0.36 -1.33 3.19
CA VAL A 139 0.92 -0.70 2.86
C VAL A 139 1.91 -1.77 2.47
N HIS A 140 2.45 -1.71 1.26
CA HIS A 140 3.64 -2.46 0.87
C HIS A 140 4.86 -1.64 1.25
N TRP A 141 5.40 -1.94 2.43
CA TRP A 141 6.66 -1.34 2.88
C TRP A 141 7.80 -1.79 1.98
N ASP A 142 7.79 -3.04 1.57
CA ASP A 142 8.72 -3.61 0.59
C ASP A 142 7.98 -4.05 -0.68
N LEU A 143 8.71 -4.09 -1.79
CA LEU A 143 8.18 -4.53 -3.08
C LEU A 143 7.63 -5.97 -2.99
N PRO A 144 6.39 -6.22 -3.48
CA PRO A 144 5.85 -7.55 -3.72
C PRO A 144 6.73 -8.38 -4.66
N GLN A 145 6.47 -9.69 -4.73
CA GLN A 145 7.17 -10.56 -5.68
C GLN A 145 6.69 -10.38 -7.12
N ASN A 146 5.39 -10.15 -7.30
CA ASN A 146 4.73 -10.01 -8.59
C ASN A 146 3.39 -9.25 -8.44
N LEU A 147 2.73 -8.96 -9.56
CA LEU A 147 1.53 -8.13 -9.58
C LEU A 147 0.28 -8.90 -9.10
N GLU A 148 0.23 -10.22 -9.26
CA GLU A 148 -0.83 -11.08 -8.74
C GLU A 148 -0.83 -11.10 -7.21
N GLY A 149 0.35 -11.26 -6.61
CA GLY A 149 0.54 -11.17 -5.16
C GLY A 149 0.12 -9.79 -4.65
N TYR A 150 0.58 -8.72 -5.32
CA TYR A 150 0.16 -7.36 -5.01
C TYR A 150 -1.37 -7.21 -5.04
N TYR A 151 -2.05 -7.67 -6.11
CA TYR A 151 -3.51 -7.61 -6.26
C TYR A 151 -4.23 -8.35 -5.13
N GLN A 152 -3.80 -9.58 -4.80
CA GLN A 152 -4.38 -10.36 -3.71
C GLN A 152 -4.22 -9.68 -2.34
N GLU A 153 -3.05 -9.09 -2.11
CA GLU A 153 -2.71 -8.42 -0.85
C GLU A 153 -3.52 -7.13 -0.66
N ILE A 154 -3.60 -6.26 -1.67
CA ILE A 154 -4.42 -5.04 -1.58
C ILE A 154 -5.92 -5.36 -1.50
N GLY A 155 -6.36 -6.46 -2.13
CA GLY A 155 -7.75 -6.91 -2.15
C GLY A 155 -8.32 -7.28 -0.77
N ARG A 156 -7.47 -7.35 0.26
CA ARG A 156 -7.85 -7.51 1.67
C ARG A 156 -8.50 -6.26 2.25
N SER A 157 -8.23 -5.11 1.67
CA SER A 157 -8.83 -3.85 2.09
C SER A 157 -10.23 -3.64 1.51
N GLY A 158 -11.06 -2.91 2.24
CA GLY A 158 -12.37 -2.44 1.78
C GLY A 158 -13.31 -3.54 1.31
N ARG A 159 -13.36 -4.70 1.98
CA ARG A 159 -14.29 -5.79 1.60
C ARG A 159 -15.75 -5.46 1.89
N ASP A 160 -15.99 -4.54 2.81
CA ASP A 160 -17.29 -3.91 3.08
C ASP A 160 -17.71 -2.89 2.00
N GLY A 161 -16.91 -2.68 0.95
CA GLY A 161 -17.18 -1.75 -0.15
C GLY A 161 -16.88 -0.28 0.19
N LEU A 162 -16.50 0.04 1.43
CA LEU A 162 -16.14 1.39 1.83
C LEU A 162 -14.76 1.79 1.27
N PRO A 163 -14.46 3.11 1.19
CA PRO A 163 -13.16 3.59 0.75
C PRO A 163 -12.00 2.96 1.52
N ALA A 164 -10.98 2.53 0.79
CA ALA A 164 -9.75 2.00 1.33
C ALA A 164 -8.55 2.46 0.50
N GLU A 165 -7.35 2.39 1.04
CA GLU A 165 -6.13 2.84 0.35
C GLU A 165 -5.04 1.75 0.30
N ALA A 166 -4.43 1.58 -0.87
CA ALA A 166 -3.27 0.74 -1.07
C ALA A 166 -2.05 1.61 -1.40
N LEU A 167 -1.04 1.59 -0.53
CA LEU A 167 0.20 2.34 -0.70
C LEU A 167 1.38 1.40 -0.94
N MET A 168 2.05 1.53 -2.08
CA MET A 168 3.34 0.87 -2.33
C MET A 168 4.49 1.85 -2.17
N LEU A 169 5.41 1.56 -1.24
CA LEU A 169 6.70 2.25 -1.14
C LEU A 169 7.70 1.57 -2.10
N PHE A 170 7.80 2.11 -3.31
CA PHE A 170 8.62 1.55 -4.37
C PHE A 170 10.10 1.95 -4.23
N GLY A 171 10.98 0.97 -4.01
CA GLY A 171 12.43 1.17 -3.91
C GLY A 171 13.20 0.24 -4.84
N TRP A 172 14.20 0.77 -5.55
CA TRP A 172 15.05 -0.01 -6.46
C TRP A 172 15.93 -1.04 -5.75
N GLU A 173 16.31 -0.78 -4.51
CA GLU A 173 17.01 -1.76 -3.67
C GLU A 173 16.15 -3.00 -3.43
N ASP A 174 14.83 -2.83 -3.30
CA ASP A 174 13.90 -3.95 -3.18
C ASP A 174 13.78 -4.73 -4.50
N VAL A 175 13.79 -4.05 -5.65
CA VAL A 175 13.84 -4.70 -6.98
C VAL A 175 15.09 -5.57 -7.11
N ALA A 176 16.26 -5.04 -6.77
CA ALA A 176 17.53 -5.77 -6.82
C ALA A 176 17.52 -7.00 -5.90
N ARG A 177 16.96 -6.86 -4.69
CA ARG A 177 16.80 -7.96 -3.74
C ARG A 177 15.87 -9.05 -4.27
N VAL A 178 14.70 -8.68 -4.82
CA VAL A 178 13.74 -9.65 -5.38
C VAL A 178 14.37 -10.37 -6.59
N ARG A 179 15.06 -9.63 -7.47
CA ARG A 179 15.78 -10.23 -8.61
C ARG A 179 16.84 -11.23 -8.15
N SER A 180 17.66 -10.89 -7.15
CA SER A 180 18.66 -11.82 -6.60
C SER A 180 18.04 -13.09 -6.02
N LEU A 181 16.84 -13.01 -5.43
CA LEU A 181 16.12 -14.19 -4.95
C LEU A 181 15.62 -15.08 -6.10
N ILE A 182 15.15 -14.46 -7.19
CA ILE A 182 14.70 -15.16 -8.39
C ILE A 182 15.89 -15.87 -9.07
N ASP A 183 17.01 -15.19 -9.24
CA ASP A 183 18.21 -15.70 -9.93
C ASP A 183 18.86 -16.89 -9.19
N LYS A 184 18.66 -16.99 -7.87
CA LYS A 184 19.08 -18.15 -7.07
C LYS A 184 18.16 -19.37 -7.24
N GLY A 185 17.07 -19.25 -8.00
CA GLY A 185 16.18 -20.36 -8.32
C GLY A 185 16.88 -21.40 -9.21
N GLY A 186 16.66 -22.69 -8.97
CA GLY A 186 17.37 -23.76 -9.69
C GLY A 186 16.86 -24.11 -11.09
N ASN A 187 15.72 -23.58 -11.53
CA ASN A 187 15.08 -23.94 -12.80
C ASN A 187 15.02 -22.73 -13.74
N GLN A 188 15.75 -22.78 -14.86
CA GLN A 188 15.86 -21.67 -15.83
C GLN A 188 14.52 -21.22 -16.41
N GLY A 189 13.61 -22.15 -16.73
CA GLY A 189 12.27 -21.80 -17.23
C GLY A 189 11.44 -21.04 -16.19
N ARG A 190 11.55 -21.45 -14.92
CA ARG A 190 10.88 -20.75 -13.81
C ARG A 190 11.49 -19.38 -13.53
N ILE A 191 12.82 -19.26 -13.61
CA ILE A 191 13.52 -17.96 -13.46
C ILE A 191 13.01 -16.97 -14.49
N ALA A 192 12.91 -17.38 -15.77
CA ALA A 192 12.43 -16.50 -16.84
C ALA A 192 11.00 -15.98 -16.58
N VAL A 193 10.09 -16.86 -16.13
CA VAL A 193 8.71 -16.49 -15.79
C VAL A 193 8.67 -15.50 -14.62
N GLU A 194 9.41 -15.76 -13.54
CA GLU A 194 9.42 -14.87 -12.37
C GLU A 194 10.12 -13.54 -12.66
N GLN A 195 11.16 -13.52 -13.50
CA GLN A 195 11.77 -12.28 -13.98
C GLN A 195 10.80 -11.45 -14.84
N HIS A 196 10.01 -12.10 -15.69
CA HIS A 196 8.97 -11.44 -16.48
C HIS A 196 7.91 -10.80 -15.56
N LYS A 197 7.44 -11.54 -14.55
CA LYS A 197 6.48 -11.03 -13.54
C LYS A 197 7.04 -9.86 -12.73
N LEU A 198 8.31 -9.93 -12.31
CA LEU A 198 8.97 -8.81 -11.66
C LEU A 198 9.06 -7.60 -12.60
N GLY A 199 9.36 -7.81 -13.88
CA GLY A 199 9.35 -6.78 -14.91
C GLY A 199 7.99 -6.08 -15.02
N ALA A 200 6.89 -6.85 -15.04
CA ALA A 200 5.54 -6.31 -15.06
C ALA A 200 5.21 -5.48 -13.80
N LEU A 201 5.61 -5.94 -12.61
CA LEU A 201 5.43 -5.19 -11.36
C LEU A 201 6.22 -3.87 -11.35
N VAL A 202 7.46 -3.89 -11.85
CA VAL A 202 8.30 -2.70 -11.99
C VAL A 202 7.68 -1.73 -13.00
N GLY A 203 7.20 -2.24 -14.13
CA GLY A 203 6.43 -1.46 -15.12
C GLY A 203 5.21 -0.79 -14.48
N PHE A 204 4.39 -1.55 -13.74
CA PHE A 204 3.24 -1.03 -13.01
C PHE A 204 3.60 0.10 -12.03
N ALA A 205 4.69 -0.05 -11.27
CA ALA A 205 5.12 0.94 -10.29
C ALA A 205 5.60 2.26 -10.94
N GLN A 206 6.12 2.18 -12.17
CA GLN A 206 6.64 3.32 -12.92
C GLN A 206 5.66 3.88 -13.95
N GLU A 207 4.55 3.19 -14.16
CA GLU A 207 3.53 3.51 -15.14
C GLU A 207 3.09 4.97 -15.00
N ARG A 208 2.95 5.65 -16.14
CA ARG A 208 2.53 7.08 -16.18
C ARG A 208 1.06 7.23 -16.51
N THR A 209 0.39 6.10 -16.73
CA THR A 209 -1.04 6.01 -16.96
C THR A 209 -1.78 5.50 -15.73
N CYS A 210 -3.12 5.52 -15.76
CA CYS A 210 -3.96 5.08 -14.66
C CYS A 210 -3.52 3.71 -14.09
N ARG A 211 -3.17 3.66 -12.80
CA ARG A 211 -2.74 2.42 -12.12
C ARG A 211 -3.76 1.30 -12.27
N ARG A 212 -5.05 1.64 -12.10
CA ARG A 212 -6.14 0.67 -12.18
C ARG A 212 -6.24 0.07 -13.58
N ARG A 213 -6.14 0.90 -14.63
CA ARG A 213 -6.15 0.43 -16.01
C ARG A 213 -4.97 -0.51 -16.29
N ALA A 214 -3.77 -0.15 -15.83
CA ALA A 214 -2.58 -0.99 -15.97
C ALA A 214 -2.73 -2.34 -15.24
N LEU A 215 -3.28 -2.31 -14.01
CA LEU A 215 -3.51 -3.51 -13.20
C LEU A 215 -4.57 -4.44 -13.82
N LEU A 216 -5.69 -3.89 -14.30
CA LEU A 216 -6.75 -4.66 -14.96
C LEU A 216 -6.26 -5.22 -16.29
N GLY A 217 -5.53 -4.44 -17.08
CA GLY A 217 -4.95 -4.91 -18.35
C GLY A 217 -4.00 -6.09 -18.16
N TYR A 218 -3.20 -6.09 -17.09
CA TYR A 218 -2.38 -7.25 -16.72
C TYR A 218 -3.21 -8.51 -16.41
N LEU A 219 -4.37 -8.35 -15.76
CA LEU A 219 -5.28 -9.44 -15.43
C LEU A 219 -6.19 -9.87 -16.61
N GLY A 220 -6.01 -9.25 -17.78
CA GLY A 220 -6.78 -9.51 -18.99
C GLY A 220 -8.16 -8.85 -19.01
N GLU A 221 -8.32 -7.72 -18.33
CA GLU A 221 -9.54 -6.90 -18.35
C GLU A 221 -9.24 -5.49 -18.88
N ASP A 222 -9.94 -5.09 -19.93
CA ASP A 222 -9.77 -3.76 -20.53
C ASP A 222 -10.67 -2.72 -19.86
N MET A 223 -10.07 -1.59 -19.47
CA MET A 223 -10.78 -0.45 -18.90
C MET A 223 -10.71 0.76 -19.85
N ALA A 224 -11.85 1.17 -20.39
CA ALA A 224 -11.94 2.22 -21.41
C ALA A 224 -11.59 3.63 -20.90
N GLN A 225 -11.78 3.90 -19.61
CA GLN A 225 -11.57 5.21 -19.00
C GLN A 225 -10.61 5.12 -17.82
N ASP A 226 -9.90 6.20 -17.55
CA ASP A 226 -9.07 6.31 -16.36
C ASP A 226 -9.95 6.38 -15.09
N CYS A 227 -9.44 5.89 -13.96
CA CYS A 227 -10.28 5.59 -12.80
C CYS A 227 -10.62 6.80 -11.93
N GLY A 228 -9.90 7.92 -12.07
CA GLY A 228 -10.09 9.10 -11.21
C GLY A 228 -9.76 8.90 -9.72
N ASN A 229 -9.26 7.74 -9.32
CA ASN A 229 -9.03 7.35 -7.92
C ASN A 229 -7.69 6.63 -7.70
N CYS A 230 -6.64 6.99 -8.45
CA CYS A 230 -5.27 6.54 -8.18
C CYS A 230 -4.31 7.73 -8.19
N ASP A 231 -3.10 7.56 -7.63
CA ASP A 231 -2.06 8.59 -7.59
C ASP A 231 -1.78 9.23 -8.96
N VAL A 232 -1.83 8.46 -10.05
CA VAL A 232 -1.60 8.97 -11.39
C VAL A 232 -2.79 9.80 -11.91
N CYS A 233 -4.03 9.40 -11.62
CA CYS A 233 -5.21 10.16 -12.06
C CYS A 233 -5.42 11.43 -11.22
N LEU A 234 -5.08 11.38 -9.93
CA LEU A 234 -5.25 12.48 -8.99
C LEU A 234 -4.13 13.52 -9.10
N ASP A 235 -2.92 13.06 -9.41
CA ASP A 235 -1.74 13.90 -9.63
C ASP A 235 -1.00 13.40 -10.88
N PRO A 236 -1.42 13.80 -12.09
CA PRO A 236 -0.81 13.37 -13.35
C PRO A 236 0.69 13.70 -13.42
N PRO A 237 1.55 12.80 -13.93
CA PRO A 237 2.99 12.99 -13.87
C PRO A 237 3.41 14.11 -14.83
N GLU A 238 4.02 15.15 -14.28
CA GLU A 238 4.70 16.15 -15.11
C GLU A 238 5.90 15.51 -15.81
N VAL A 239 5.89 15.54 -17.13
CA VAL A 239 7.00 15.12 -17.97
C VAL A 239 7.79 16.37 -18.35
N TYR A 240 9.12 16.31 -18.26
CA TYR A 240 9.99 17.38 -18.70
C TYR A 240 11.06 16.84 -19.66
N ASP A 241 11.58 17.72 -20.51
CA ASP A 241 12.77 17.42 -21.30
C ASP A 241 13.99 17.36 -20.38
N ALA A 242 14.55 16.17 -20.25
CA ALA A 242 15.70 15.86 -19.40
C ALA A 242 16.94 15.54 -20.23
N THR A 243 16.94 15.85 -21.53
CA THR A 243 18.02 15.51 -22.46
C THR A 243 19.36 16.04 -21.98
N GLU A 244 19.43 17.32 -21.64
CA GLU A 244 20.67 17.94 -21.16
C GLU A 244 21.11 17.38 -19.82
N ASP A 245 20.20 17.22 -18.86
CA ASP A 245 20.56 16.65 -17.55
C ASP A 245 21.07 15.22 -17.65
N ALA A 246 20.47 14.42 -18.55
CA ALA A 246 20.94 13.08 -18.84
C ALA A 246 22.33 13.09 -19.48
N ARG A 247 22.61 14.01 -20.42
CA ARG A 247 23.95 14.19 -20.99
C ARG A 247 24.96 14.57 -19.92
N LYS A 248 24.63 15.51 -19.02
CA LYS A 248 25.49 15.90 -17.88
C LYS A 248 25.81 14.69 -17.00
N ALA A 249 24.79 13.93 -16.61
CA ALA A 249 24.93 12.77 -15.74
C ALA A 249 25.79 11.66 -16.35
N ILE A 250 25.48 11.23 -17.58
CA ILE A 250 26.23 10.18 -18.28
C ILE A 250 27.67 10.63 -18.55
N SER A 251 27.86 11.88 -18.95
CA SER A 251 29.18 12.49 -19.14
C SER A 251 30.03 12.47 -17.87
N CYS A 252 29.41 12.70 -16.71
CA CYS A 252 30.09 12.61 -15.42
C CYS A 252 30.50 11.17 -15.11
N VAL A 253 29.58 10.21 -15.25
CA VAL A 253 29.87 8.78 -15.05
C VAL A 253 31.02 8.30 -15.94
N TYR A 254 31.05 8.74 -17.20
CA TYR A 254 32.12 8.43 -18.15
C TYR A 254 33.48 9.00 -17.69
N ARG A 255 33.54 10.28 -17.32
CA ARG A 255 34.79 10.94 -16.84
C ARG A 255 35.32 10.35 -15.54
N LEU A 256 34.43 9.84 -14.69
CA LEU A 256 34.77 9.13 -13.46
C LEU A 256 35.27 7.69 -13.70
N GLY A 257 35.42 7.29 -14.97
CA GLY A 257 35.93 5.97 -15.37
C GLY A 257 35.02 4.81 -14.98
N GLY A 258 33.76 5.07 -14.62
CA GLY A 258 32.81 4.05 -14.19
C GLY A 258 33.19 3.30 -12.91
N ARG A 259 33.93 3.95 -12.00
CA ARG A 259 34.44 3.37 -10.74
C ARG A 259 33.70 3.79 -9.47
N PHE A 260 32.66 4.61 -9.62
CA PHE A 260 32.00 5.26 -8.49
C PHE A 260 30.49 5.05 -8.52
N GLY A 261 29.88 4.97 -7.33
CA GLY A 261 28.44 4.85 -7.17
C GLY A 261 27.70 6.19 -7.25
N VAL A 262 26.36 6.10 -7.20
CA VAL A 262 25.44 7.24 -7.32
C VAL A 262 25.83 8.42 -6.43
N GLY A 263 26.18 8.19 -5.16
CA GLY A 263 26.49 9.26 -4.21
C GLY A 263 27.64 10.16 -4.68
N HIS A 264 28.76 9.57 -5.08
CA HIS A 264 29.94 10.32 -5.53
C HIS A 264 29.69 11.05 -6.86
N VAL A 265 28.95 10.44 -7.78
CA VAL A 265 28.55 11.08 -9.05
C VAL A 265 27.72 12.33 -8.79
N VAL A 266 26.77 12.25 -7.85
CA VAL A 266 25.93 13.40 -7.45
C VAL A 266 26.78 14.49 -6.78
N ASP A 267 27.72 14.12 -5.91
CA ASP A 267 28.59 15.07 -5.24
C ASP A 267 29.48 15.84 -6.25
N VAL A 268 30.00 15.16 -7.28
CA VAL A 268 30.76 15.81 -8.37
C VAL A 268 29.86 16.74 -9.20
N LEU A 269 28.69 16.25 -9.66
CA LEU A 269 27.75 17.06 -10.45
C LEU A 269 27.32 18.35 -9.75
N ARG A 270 27.11 18.28 -8.43
CA ARG A 270 26.69 19.43 -7.62
C ARG A 270 27.84 20.33 -7.15
N GLY A 271 29.10 19.96 -7.43
CA GLY A 271 30.24 20.76 -7.00
C GLY A 271 30.52 20.68 -5.50
N SER A 272 30.31 19.51 -4.88
CA SER A 272 30.57 19.31 -3.45
C SER A 272 32.03 19.55 -3.10
N GLN A 273 32.27 20.16 -1.92
CA GLN A 273 33.60 20.44 -1.36
C GLN A 273 34.14 19.25 -0.53
N ASN A 274 33.63 18.05 -0.78
CA ASN A 274 34.06 16.85 -0.06
C ASN A 274 35.55 16.59 -0.33
N ARG A 275 36.35 16.42 0.72
CA ARG A 275 37.80 16.20 0.64
C ARG A 275 38.18 15.07 -0.33
N ARG A 276 37.38 14.00 -0.38
CA ARG A 276 37.57 12.87 -1.31
C ARG A 276 37.51 13.28 -2.78
N ILE A 277 36.74 14.30 -3.15
CA ILE A 277 36.67 14.80 -4.54
C ILE A 277 37.99 15.46 -4.93
N VAL A 278 38.53 16.29 -4.04
CA VAL A 278 39.79 17.01 -4.24
C VAL A 278 40.97 16.03 -4.26
N ASP A 279 41.00 15.09 -3.32
CA ASP A 279 42.06 14.07 -3.24
C ASP A 279 42.13 13.20 -4.51
N LEU A 280 40.99 12.99 -5.19
CA LEU A 280 40.89 12.24 -6.44
C LEU A 280 41.02 13.13 -7.70
N GLY A 281 41.20 14.45 -7.54
CA GLY A 281 41.31 15.40 -8.65
C GLY A 281 40.02 15.58 -9.46
N HIS A 282 38.87 15.19 -8.91
CA HIS A 282 37.58 15.24 -9.60
C HIS A 282 36.96 16.65 -9.63
N ASP A 283 37.47 17.57 -8.81
CA ASP A 283 37.20 19.00 -8.83
C ASP A 283 37.63 19.67 -10.15
N ARG A 284 38.59 19.07 -10.86
CA ARG A 284 39.12 19.56 -12.14
C ARG A 284 38.36 19.07 -13.37
N LEU A 285 37.38 18.17 -13.18
CA LEU A 285 36.61 17.62 -14.29
C LEU A 285 35.65 18.68 -14.84
N SER A 286 35.45 18.69 -16.16
CA SER A 286 34.46 19.56 -16.82
C SER A 286 33.01 19.31 -16.39
N THR A 287 32.75 18.21 -15.67
CA THR A 287 31.45 17.88 -15.09
C THR A 287 31.33 18.23 -13.61
N TYR A 288 32.35 18.84 -13.01
CA TYR A 288 32.28 19.33 -11.64
C TYR A 288 31.40 20.58 -11.57
N GLY A 289 30.38 20.57 -10.71
CA GLY A 289 29.51 21.74 -10.47
C GLY A 289 28.50 22.08 -11.57
N ILE A 290 28.52 21.40 -12.73
CA ILE A 290 27.62 21.69 -13.88
C ILE A 290 26.13 21.42 -13.61
N GLY A 291 25.83 20.79 -12.48
CA GLY A 291 24.49 20.44 -12.01
C GLY A 291 24.15 21.05 -10.65
N ALA A 292 24.80 22.14 -10.25
CA ALA A 292 24.57 22.81 -8.97
C ALA A 292 23.13 23.38 -8.83
N ASP A 293 22.46 23.63 -9.95
CA ASP A 293 21.08 24.10 -10.08
C ASP A 293 20.03 23.08 -9.63
N ARG A 294 20.41 21.81 -9.47
CA ARG A 294 19.52 20.74 -9.01
C ARG A 294 19.90 20.20 -7.64
N SER A 295 18.89 19.76 -6.90
CA SER A 295 19.07 19.11 -5.61
C SER A 295 19.74 17.74 -5.73
N THR A 296 20.35 17.26 -4.63
CA THR A 296 20.87 15.89 -4.54
C THR A 296 19.79 14.87 -4.88
N GLU A 297 18.54 15.14 -4.50
CA GLU A 297 17.42 14.22 -4.69
C GLU A 297 16.98 14.11 -6.15
N GLU A 298 16.94 15.24 -6.86
CA GLU A 298 16.64 15.28 -8.29
C GLU A 298 17.69 14.51 -9.09
N TRP A 299 18.99 14.73 -8.80
CA TRP A 299 20.06 13.98 -9.45
C TRP A 299 20.01 12.50 -9.17
N ARG A 300 19.74 12.11 -7.92
CA ARG A 300 19.57 10.70 -7.56
C ARG A 300 18.38 10.08 -8.31
N SER A 301 17.26 10.79 -8.44
CA SER A 301 16.10 10.30 -9.19
C SER A 301 16.40 10.15 -10.68
N LEU A 302 17.07 11.14 -11.28
CA LEU A 302 17.47 11.10 -12.68
C LEU A 302 18.43 9.93 -12.95
N LEU A 303 19.48 9.75 -12.14
CA LEU A 303 20.41 8.64 -12.29
C LEU A 303 19.71 7.27 -12.18
N ARG A 304 18.74 7.13 -11.26
CA ARG A 304 17.91 5.92 -11.16
C ARG A 304 17.08 5.69 -12.42
N GLN A 305 16.45 6.74 -12.97
CA GLN A 305 15.70 6.64 -14.22
C GLN A 305 16.61 6.27 -15.41
N LEU A 306 17.84 6.78 -15.47
CA LEU A 306 18.81 6.42 -16.51
C LEU A 306 19.31 4.98 -16.41
N VAL A 307 19.51 4.46 -15.19
CA VAL A 307 19.82 3.03 -14.98
C VAL A 307 18.65 2.17 -15.46
N HIS A 308 17.43 2.57 -15.11
CA HIS A 308 16.22 1.84 -15.50
C HIS A 308 16.01 1.80 -17.02
N LEU A 309 16.15 2.94 -17.70
CA LEU A 309 16.02 3.03 -19.16
C LEU A 309 17.21 2.42 -19.91
N GLY A 310 18.19 1.88 -19.19
CA GLY A 310 19.33 1.18 -19.78
C GLY A 310 20.39 2.11 -20.36
N TYR A 311 20.39 3.41 -20.03
CA TYR A 311 21.46 4.35 -20.39
C TYR A 311 22.67 4.23 -19.46
N LEU A 312 22.45 3.82 -18.22
CA LEU A 312 23.48 3.48 -17.25
C LEU A 312 23.31 2.02 -16.81
N ARG A 313 24.41 1.37 -16.44
CA ARG A 313 24.43 0.06 -15.78
C ARG A 313 25.00 0.21 -14.38
N GLN A 314 24.45 -0.54 -13.45
CA GLN A 314 24.97 -0.63 -12.08
C GLN A 314 25.48 -2.06 -11.85
N ASP A 315 26.75 -2.18 -11.44
CA ASP A 315 27.36 -3.49 -11.17
C ASP A 315 26.93 -4.03 -9.80
N MET A 316 26.72 -5.34 -9.69
CA MET A 316 26.18 -6.01 -8.49
C MET A 316 27.33 -6.51 -7.59
N GLY A 317 28.25 -5.63 -7.22
CA GLY A 317 29.33 -5.89 -6.26
C GLY A 317 29.04 -5.33 -4.87
N GLU A 318 29.96 -5.56 -3.91
CA GLU A 318 29.91 -5.01 -2.54
C GLU A 318 29.82 -3.47 -2.51
N TYR A 319 30.28 -2.82 -3.59
CA TYR A 319 30.11 -1.40 -3.86
C TYR A 319 29.51 -1.19 -5.26
N PRO A 320 28.23 -0.80 -5.39
CA PRO A 320 27.56 -0.73 -6.69
C PRO A 320 27.99 0.51 -7.47
N VAL A 321 28.87 0.32 -8.45
CA VAL A 321 29.42 1.38 -9.33
C VAL A 321 28.54 1.60 -10.55
N LEU A 322 28.47 2.85 -11.03
CA LEU A 322 27.76 3.21 -12.26
C LEU A 322 28.70 3.16 -13.46
N ARG A 323 28.23 2.60 -14.58
CA ARG A 323 28.93 2.58 -15.88
C ARG A 323 27.99 3.02 -17.00
N PRO A 324 28.49 3.69 -18.06
CA PRO A 324 27.68 3.96 -19.24
C PRO A 324 27.27 2.65 -19.94
N ALA A 325 26.08 2.65 -20.52
CA ALA A 325 25.57 1.56 -21.35
C ALA A 325 25.64 1.92 -22.84
N PRO A 326 25.62 0.94 -23.77
CA PRO A 326 25.60 1.22 -25.21
C PRO A 326 24.47 2.17 -25.64
N ALA A 327 23.30 2.08 -25.00
CA ALA A 327 22.15 2.94 -25.29
C ALA A 327 22.41 4.44 -25.03
N ALA A 328 23.45 4.79 -24.27
CA ALA A 328 23.82 6.18 -24.00
C ALA A 328 24.44 6.92 -25.19
N GLY A 329 24.99 6.20 -26.17
CA GLY A 329 25.72 6.79 -27.31
C GLY A 329 24.90 7.80 -28.11
N PRO A 330 23.71 7.45 -28.62
CA PRO A 330 22.86 8.38 -29.37
C PRO A 330 22.46 9.63 -28.57
N LEU A 331 22.18 9.46 -27.27
CA LEU A 331 21.80 10.56 -26.39
C LEU A 331 22.96 11.56 -26.18
N LEU A 332 24.20 11.06 -26.03
CA LEU A 332 25.40 11.89 -25.91
C LEU A 332 25.77 12.59 -27.22
N ARG A 333 25.49 11.98 -28.38
CA ARG A 333 25.80 12.54 -29.70
C ARG A 333 24.83 13.60 -30.21
N GLY A 334 23.71 13.82 -29.51
CA GLY A 334 22.71 14.78 -29.99
C GLY A 334 21.58 14.17 -30.79
N GLU A 335 21.56 12.86 -31.00
CA GLU A 335 20.70 12.19 -31.98
C GLU A 335 19.31 11.83 -31.43
N MET A 336 19.11 12.02 -30.12
CA MET A 336 17.87 11.65 -29.42
C MET A 336 17.57 12.63 -28.30
N GLU A 337 16.29 12.88 -28.10
CA GLU A 337 15.75 13.59 -26.94
C GLU A 337 15.27 12.59 -25.88
N LEU A 338 15.38 12.95 -24.61
CA LEU A 338 14.93 12.15 -23.48
C LEU A 338 13.95 12.93 -22.60
N LYS A 339 12.72 12.44 -22.52
CA LYS A 339 11.68 12.97 -21.63
C LYS A 339 11.55 12.11 -20.37
N LEU A 340 11.83 12.71 -19.20
CA LEU A 340 11.73 12.03 -17.91
C LEU A 340 10.54 12.55 -17.11
N ALA A 341 10.05 11.70 -16.20
CA ALA A 341 9.04 12.11 -15.24
C ALA A 341 9.70 12.90 -14.11
N ARG A 342 9.08 13.99 -13.69
CA ARG A 342 9.52 14.71 -12.48
C ARG A 342 9.32 13.83 -11.24
N PRO A 343 10.25 13.86 -10.28
CA PRO A 343 10.13 13.06 -9.06
C PRO A 343 8.91 13.50 -8.24
N ARG A 344 8.01 12.55 -7.92
CA ARG A 344 6.88 12.80 -7.02
C ARG A 344 7.35 12.69 -5.58
N VAL A 345 7.56 13.83 -4.92
CA VAL A 345 7.99 13.88 -3.50
C VAL A 345 6.78 13.90 -2.55
N ARG A 346 5.58 14.14 -3.08
CA ARG A 346 4.35 14.24 -2.29
C ARG A 346 3.63 12.89 -2.26
N VAL A 347 3.41 12.36 -1.06
CA VAL A 347 2.28 11.45 -0.84
C VAL A 347 1.06 12.34 -1.04
N ALA A 348 0.16 11.99 -1.95
CA ALA A 348 -1.07 12.74 -2.18
C ALA A 348 -1.95 12.61 -0.93
N VAL A 349 -1.73 13.48 0.04
CA VAL A 349 -2.65 13.70 1.16
C VAL A 349 -3.81 14.51 0.59
N LYS A 350 -5.05 14.20 0.99
CA LYS A 350 -6.22 15.03 0.68
C LYS A 350 -5.97 16.46 1.17
N GLU A 351 -5.47 17.33 0.30
CA GLU A 351 -5.63 18.77 0.43
C GLU A 351 -6.87 19.17 -0.38
N ALA A 352 -7.76 19.94 0.25
CA ALA A 352 -8.98 20.43 -0.36
C ALA A 352 -8.64 21.24 -1.62
N ALA A 353 -9.08 20.77 -2.78
CA ALA A 353 -8.86 21.44 -4.05
C ALA A 353 -9.64 22.78 -4.13
N PRO A 354 -9.10 23.82 -4.78
CA PRO A 354 -9.86 25.02 -5.11
C PRO A 354 -10.87 24.71 -6.23
N LYS A 355 -12.06 25.28 -6.11
CA LYS A 355 -13.21 25.05 -7.02
C LYS A 355 -12.96 25.65 -8.41
N ALA A 356 -13.00 24.84 -9.46
CA ALA A 356 -13.41 25.27 -10.79
C ALA A 356 -13.83 24.08 -11.69
N GLY A 357 -14.95 24.23 -12.41
CA GLY A 357 -15.26 23.47 -13.63
C GLY A 357 -16.27 22.31 -13.51
N ARG A 358 -17.57 22.62 -13.59
CA ARG A 358 -18.69 21.67 -13.71
C ARG A 358 -18.55 20.78 -14.96
N ARG A 359 -18.63 19.45 -14.78
CA ARG A 359 -19.32 18.51 -15.69
C ARG A 359 -19.77 17.27 -14.92
N ALA A 360 -21.00 16.82 -15.20
CA ALA A 360 -21.75 15.85 -14.43
C ALA A 360 -21.35 14.39 -14.73
N LYS A 361 -21.12 13.60 -13.67
CA LYS A 361 -21.21 12.12 -13.59
C LYS A 361 -21.10 11.68 -12.10
N PRO A 362 -21.47 10.42 -11.77
CA PRO A 362 -22.41 10.05 -10.70
C PRO A 362 -21.90 10.29 -9.27
N GLN A 363 -22.86 10.51 -8.36
CA GLN A 363 -22.68 10.87 -6.95
C GLN A 363 -21.70 9.95 -6.21
N PRO A 364 -20.56 10.49 -5.72
CA PRO A 364 -19.96 10.01 -4.49
C PRO A 364 -20.81 10.53 -3.32
N THR A 365 -21.08 9.66 -2.34
CA THR A 365 -21.69 10.04 -1.07
C THR A 365 -21.01 11.30 -0.51
N ALA A 366 -21.82 12.29 -0.14
CA ALA A 366 -21.36 13.57 0.40
C ALA A 366 -20.43 13.35 1.62
N PRO A 367 -19.47 14.26 1.90
CA PRO A 367 -18.72 14.21 3.14
C PRO A 367 -19.71 14.32 4.31
N ALA A 368 -19.67 13.32 5.19
CA ALA A 368 -20.49 13.23 6.38
C ALA A 368 -20.38 14.54 7.19
N GLY A 369 -21.52 15.14 7.56
CA GLY A 369 -21.50 16.30 8.46
C GLY A 369 -20.90 15.92 9.82
N ASP A 370 -20.36 16.90 10.57
CA ASP A 370 -19.72 16.65 11.87
C ASP A 370 -20.61 15.82 12.85
N GLY A 371 -21.93 15.93 12.72
CA GLY A 371 -22.89 15.15 13.50
C GLY A 371 -23.11 13.70 13.04
N GLU A 372 -22.80 13.35 11.79
CA GLU A 372 -22.87 11.98 11.27
C GLU A 372 -21.64 11.16 11.69
N GLU A 373 -20.44 11.75 11.62
CA GLU A 373 -19.20 11.06 12.03
C GLU A 373 -19.18 10.82 13.54
N ALA A 374 -19.65 11.78 14.34
CA ALA A 374 -19.80 11.60 15.78
C ALA A 374 -20.77 10.45 16.11
N LEU A 375 -21.91 10.37 15.41
CA LEU A 375 -22.87 9.28 15.58
C LEU A 375 -22.29 7.93 15.13
N PHE A 376 -21.55 7.89 14.03
CA PHE A 376 -20.86 6.69 13.57
C PHE A 376 -19.90 6.15 14.65
N GLU A 377 -19.10 7.02 15.28
CA GLU A 377 -18.18 6.61 16.35
C GLU A 377 -18.91 6.13 17.61
N GLU A 378 -20.05 6.74 17.97
CA GLU A 378 -20.92 6.23 19.05
C GLU A 378 -21.48 4.83 18.74
N LEU A 379 -21.99 4.63 17.52
CA LEU A 379 -22.50 3.32 17.06
C LEU A 379 -21.38 2.27 17.00
N ARG A 380 -20.17 2.68 16.59
CA ARG A 380 -18.97 1.82 16.56
C ARG A 380 -18.56 1.40 17.96
N ALA A 381 -18.61 2.32 18.93
CA ALA A 381 -18.35 2.04 20.34
C ALA A 381 -19.38 1.07 20.92
N LEU A 382 -20.68 1.27 20.65
CA LEU A 382 -21.72 0.33 21.07
C LEU A 382 -21.50 -1.07 20.47
N ARG A 383 -21.24 -1.14 19.15
CA ARG A 383 -20.95 -2.41 18.46
C ARG A 383 -19.79 -3.14 19.11
N ARG A 384 -18.72 -2.42 19.49
CA ARG A 384 -17.57 -2.99 20.19
C ARG A 384 -17.96 -3.58 21.54
N GLN A 385 -18.74 -2.86 22.34
CA GLN A 385 -19.21 -3.35 23.65
C GLN A 385 -20.03 -4.65 23.51
N ILE A 386 -20.92 -4.72 22.51
CA ILE A 386 -21.71 -5.92 22.25
C ILE A 386 -20.80 -7.06 21.76
N ALA A 387 -19.82 -6.77 20.90
CA ALA A 387 -18.87 -7.77 20.40
C ALA A 387 -18.02 -8.38 21.52
N ASP A 388 -17.54 -7.54 22.44
CA ASP A 388 -16.78 -7.98 23.60
C ASP A 388 -17.65 -8.86 24.52
N ARG A 389 -18.93 -8.49 24.73
CA ARG A 389 -19.91 -9.25 25.54
C ARG A 389 -20.26 -10.61 24.94
N GLU A 390 -20.34 -10.69 23.62
CA GLU A 390 -20.71 -11.90 22.88
C GLU A 390 -19.50 -12.74 22.44
N HIS A 391 -18.28 -12.24 22.67
CA HIS A 391 -17.04 -12.81 22.15
C HIS A 391 -17.06 -13.04 20.62
N LEU A 392 -17.63 -12.09 19.88
CA LEU A 392 -17.71 -12.11 18.42
C LEU A 392 -16.93 -10.94 17.81
N PRO A 393 -16.34 -11.09 16.61
CA PRO A 393 -15.76 -9.96 15.89
C PRO A 393 -16.79 -8.86 15.62
N ALA A 394 -16.41 -7.59 15.78
CA ALA A 394 -17.34 -6.46 15.69
C ALA A 394 -18.14 -6.43 14.38
N TYR A 395 -17.50 -6.71 13.25
CA TYR A 395 -18.15 -6.70 11.94
C TYR A 395 -19.25 -7.77 11.77
N VAL A 396 -19.26 -8.82 12.59
CA VAL A 396 -20.32 -9.86 12.57
C VAL A 396 -21.65 -9.29 13.08
N ILE A 397 -21.60 -8.36 14.04
CA ILE A 397 -22.79 -7.67 14.56
C ILE A 397 -23.36 -6.77 13.46
N PHE A 398 -22.59 -5.77 13.03
CA PHE A 398 -22.91 -4.93 11.87
C PHE A 398 -21.62 -4.50 11.17
N HIS A 399 -21.61 -4.46 9.84
CA HIS A 399 -20.47 -3.94 9.08
C HIS A 399 -20.36 -2.41 9.26
N ASP A 400 -19.19 -1.83 9.01
CA ASP A 400 -19.01 -0.37 9.04
C ASP A 400 -19.94 0.34 8.05
N ALA A 401 -20.19 -0.27 6.89
CA ALA A 401 -21.15 0.26 5.90
C ALA A 401 -22.56 0.41 6.47
N THR A 402 -23.04 -0.61 7.19
CA THR A 402 -24.34 -0.59 7.88
C THR A 402 -24.38 0.51 8.95
N LEU A 403 -23.30 0.68 9.74
CA LEU A 403 -23.25 1.74 10.75
C LEU A 403 -23.25 3.15 10.13
N ARG A 404 -22.52 3.34 9.02
CA ARG A 404 -22.53 4.62 8.28
C ARG A 404 -23.92 4.91 7.71
N GLU A 405 -24.61 3.90 7.17
CA GLU A 405 -25.97 4.05 6.68
C GLU A 405 -26.96 4.36 7.82
N MET A 406 -26.82 3.73 9.00
CA MET A 406 -27.60 4.09 10.20
C MET A 406 -27.35 5.55 10.62
N ALA A 407 -26.09 6.00 10.61
CA ALA A 407 -25.75 7.37 10.97
C ALA A 407 -26.32 8.41 9.99
N ALA A 408 -26.37 8.06 8.70
CA ALA A 408 -26.95 8.90 7.66
C ALA A 408 -28.50 8.93 7.70
N LEU A 409 -29.15 7.77 7.82
CA LEU A 409 -30.61 7.66 7.79
C LEU A 409 -31.28 8.01 9.14
N ARG A 410 -30.54 7.89 10.25
CA ARG A 410 -31.02 8.14 11.63
C ARG A 410 -32.39 7.50 11.93
N PRO A 411 -32.58 6.18 11.71
CA PRO A 411 -33.86 5.56 11.93
C PRO A 411 -34.25 5.61 13.42
N THR A 412 -35.50 6.01 13.68
CA THR A 412 -36.05 6.14 15.04
C THR A 412 -37.01 5.00 15.41
N THR A 413 -37.29 4.10 14.46
CA THR A 413 -38.21 2.97 14.63
C THR A 413 -37.59 1.66 14.16
N ALA A 414 -38.11 0.53 14.66
CA ALA A 414 -37.66 -0.80 14.25
C ALA A 414 -37.82 -1.04 12.74
N GLY A 415 -38.92 -0.57 12.15
CA GLY A 415 -39.14 -0.64 10.69
C GLY A 415 -38.12 0.20 9.91
N GLY A 416 -37.76 1.38 10.41
CA GLY A 416 -36.71 2.20 9.82
C GLY A 416 -35.33 1.54 9.90
N LEU A 417 -35.02 0.84 11.00
CA LEU A 417 -33.76 0.10 11.14
C LEU A 417 -33.71 -1.11 10.18
N LEU A 418 -34.85 -1.77 9.94
CA LEU A 418 -34.96 -2.89 8.98
C LEU A 418 -34.72 -2.47 7.52
N ALA A 419 -34.94 -1.20 7.20
CA ALA A 419 -34.70 -0.65 5.87
C ALA A 419 -33.20 -0.40 5.58
N VAL A 420 -32.34 -0.44 6.61
CA VAL A 420 -30.89 -0.28 6.48
C VAL A 420 -30.26 -1.57 5.95
N ASN A 421 -29.38 -1.46 4.96
CA ASN A 421 -28.72 -2.61 4.37
C ASN A 421 -27.81 -3.31 5.40
N GLY A 422 -28.00 -4.63 5.54
CA GLY A 422 -27.29 -5.46 6.51
C GLY A 422 -28.02 -5.64 7.85
N VAL A 423 -29.20 -5.02 8.04
CA VAL A 423 -30.08 -5.26 9.19
C VAL A 423 -31.15 -6.29 8.83
N GLY A 424 -30.90 -7.56 9.14
CA GLY A 424 -31.90 -8.62 9.03
C GLY A 424 -32.78 -8.73 10.28
N VAL A 425 -33.93 -9.39 10.16
CA VAL A 425 -34.91 -9.61 11.25
C VAL A 425 -34.25 -10.14 12.53
N LYS A 426 -33.41 -11.18 12.43
CA LYS A 426 -32.69 -11.74 13.58
C LYS A 426 -31.75 -10.76 14.27
N LYS A 427 -31.09 -9.89 13.50
CA LYS A 427 -30.18 -8.86 14.06
C LYS A 427 -30.96 -7.73 14.70
N LEU A 428 -32.11 -7.36 14.13
CA LEU A 428 -33.02 -6.40 14.75
C LEU A 428 -33.53 -6.93 16.09
N GLU A 429 -34.01 -8.17 16.14
CA GLU A 429 -34.51 -8.78 17.38
C GLU A 429 -33.43 -8.84 18.47
N LYS A 430 -32.20 -9.17 18.09
CA LYS A 430 -31.11 -9.35 19.05
C LYS A 430 -30.44 -8.04 19.51
N TYR A 431 -30.25 -7.08 18.60
CA TYR A 431 -29.44 -5.88 18.86
C TYR A 431 -30.20 -4.56 18.65
N GLY A 432 -31.38 -4.59 18.02
CA GLY A 432 -32.07 -3.39 17.54
C GLY A 432 -32.40 -2.38 18.63
N GLU A 433 -32.81 -2.82 19.82
CA GLU A 433 -33.18 -1.93 20.91
C GLU A 433 -32.00 -1.08 21.40
N GLU A 434 -30.82 -1.70 21.57
CA GLU A 434 -29.60 -1.01 22.01
C GLU A 434 -29.17 0.05 20.98
N PHE A 435 -29.22 -0.27 19.69
CA PHE A 435 -28.88 0.66 18.61
C PHE A 435 -29.90 1.80 18.46
N LEU A 436 -31.21 1.50 18.53
CA LEU A 436 -32.27 2.52 18.49
C LEU A 436 -32.14 3.51 19.65
N ARG A 437 -31.73 3.06 20.84
CA ARG A 437 -31.52 3.93 21.99
C ARG A 437 -30.43 4.98 21.74
N VAL A 438 -29.32 4.59 21.10
CA VAL A 438 -28.25 5.53 20.70
C VAL A 438 -28.75 6.51 19.63
N LEU A 439 -29.45 5.98 18.61
CA LEU A 439 -29.98 6.80 17.51
C LEU A 439 -31.01 7.84 18.00
N LEU A 440 -31.90 7.47 18.92
CA LEU A 440 -32.91 8.37 19.50
C LEU A 440 -32.25 9.46 20.36
N ARG A 441 -31.23 9.10 21.15
CA ARG A 441 -30.47 10.06 21.95
C ARG A 441 -29.75 11.09 21.07
N ALA A 442 -29.17 10.65 19.95
CA ALA A 442 -28.48 11.53 19.01
C ALA A 442 -29.44 12.39 18.16
N SER A 443 -30.73 12.03 18.13
CA SER A 443 -31.79 12.75 17.41
C SER A 443 -32.46 13.83 18.26
N THR A 444 -32.24 13.84 19.58
CA THR A 444 -32.73 14.89 20.48
C THR A 444 -31.66 15.98 20.63
N PRO A 445 -31.96 17.27 20.36
CA PRO A 445 -30.98 18.34 20.52
C PRO A 445 -30.68 18.54 22.01
N SER A 446 -29.55 18.02 22.47
CA SER A 446 -29.03 18.26 23.81
C SER A 446 -28.33 19.62 23.85
N VAL A 447 -28.91 20.56 24.60
CA VAL A 447 -28.25 21.78 25.06
C VAL A 447 -27.06 21.35 25.93
N ARG A 448 -25.83 21.53 25.42
CA ARG A 448 -24.61 21.18 26.18
C ARG A 448 -24.39 22.19 27.32
N PRO A 449 -24.20 21.76 28.58
CA PRO A 449 -23.49 22.55 29.56
C PRO A 449 -21.99 22.47 29.29
N THR A 450 -21.31 23.60 29.43
CA THR A 450 -19.86 23.80 29.25
C THR A 450 -19.04 22.86 30.17
N PRO A 451 -17.99 22.18 29.68
CA PRO A 451 -17.21 21.29 30.54
C PRO A 451 -16.17 22.09 31.35
N SER A 452 -16.23 21.95 32.68
CA SER A 452 -15.14 22.33 33.58
C SER A 452 -14.05 21.25 33.58
N ALA A 453 -12.80 21.71 33.68
CA ALA A 453 -11.59 20.90 33.57
C ALA A 453 -11.49 19.77 34.63
N ARG A 454 -11.10 18.56 34.20
CA ARG A 454 -10.00 17.77 34.79
C ARG A 454 -9.76 16.40 34.13
N SER A 455 -8.46 16.07 34.09
CA SER A 455 -7.86 14.74 34.24
C SER A 455 -7.92 13.75 33.07
N THR A 456 -6.92 13.85 32.18
CA THR A 456 -6.52 12.79 31.24
C THR A 456 -5.87 11.61 31.97
N LEU A 457 -6.63 10.52 32.17
CA LEU A 457 -6.05 9.19 32.36
C LEU A 457 -5.77 8.57 30.97
N ARG A 458 -4.49 8.45 30.62
CA ARG A 458 -4.02 7.64 29.49
C ARG A 458 -4.19 6.16 29.85
N ARG A 459 -5.02 5.43 29.09
CA ARG A 459 -5.04 3.97 29.11
C ARG A 459 -3.88 3.44 28.28
N THR A 460 -2.91 2.82 28.94
CA THR A 460 -1.87 1.99 28.31
C THR A 460 -2.51 0.67 27.88
N GLY A 461 -2.54 0.40 26.57
CA GLY A 461 -2.91 -0.90 26.02
C GLY A 461 -1.69 -1.82 25.96
N ASP A 462 -1.83 -3.04 26.48
CA ASP A 462 -0.74 -4.02 26.56
C ASP A 462 -0.21 -4.42 25.18
N CYS A 463 1.10 -4.22 24.99
CA CYS A 463 1.84 -4.68 23.82
C CYS A 463 2.24 -6.15 24.00
N LEU A 464 1.93 -7.00 23.02
CA LEU A 464 2.29 -8.41 23.03
C LEU A 464 3.69 -8.57 22.42
N LYS A 465 4.67 -8.85 23.28
CA LYS A 465 6.02 -9.26 22.89
C LYS A 465 6.20 -10.77 23.15
N PRO A 466 6.91 -11.50 22.30
CA PRO A 466 7.39 -12.84 22.66
C PRO A 466 8.64 -12.74 23.54
N GLY A 467 8.59 -13.35 24.74
CA GLY A 467 9.77 -13.69 25.55
C GLY A 467 10.16 -12.72 26.67
N CYS A 468 9.52 -12.84 27.84
CA CYS A 468 10.15 -12.49 29.12
C CYS A 468 9.38 -13.18 30.27
N MET A 469 9.67 -14.45 30.51
CA MET A 469 9.42 -15.09 31.81
C MET A 469 10.78 -15.48 32.36
N GLU A 470 11.33 -14.67 33.28
CA GLU A 470 12.02 -15.22 34.45
C GLU A 470 12.31 -14.14 35.49
N THR A 471 12.04 -14.52 36.75
CA THR A 471 12.52 -13.93 38.01
C THR A 471 11.95 -12.59 38.48
N ALA A 472 10.98 -12.68 39.42
CA ALA A 472 10.99 -11.88 40.65
C ALA A 472 9.98 -12.44 41.69
N LYS A 473 10.38 -13.53 42.37
CA LYS A 473 9.94 -13.80 43.75
C LYS A 473 10.86 -13.01 44.70
N ARG A 474 10.29 -12.46 45.78
CA ARG A 474 10.91 -11.68 46.89
C ARG A 474 11.08 -10.20 46.51
N ARG A 475 10.27 -9.27 47.03
CA ARG A 475 10.09 -8.85 48.43
C ARG A 475 8.81 -8.04 48.57
#